data_AF-A0A6M8W2T5-F1
#
_entry.id   AF-A0A6M8W2T5-F1
#
_cell.length_a   1.000
_cell.length_b   1.000
_cell.length_c   1.000
_cell.angle_alpha   90.00
_cell.angle_beta   90.00
_cell.angle_gamma   90.00
#
_symmetry.space_group_name_H-M   'P 1'
#
loop_
_entity.id
_entity.type
_entity.pdbx_description
1 polymer ?
#
loop_
_entity_poly.entity_id
_entity_poly.type
_entity_poly.pdbx_seq_one_letter_code
_entity_poly.pdbx_strand_id
1 'polypeptide(L)'
;MTDTPATPAARIARPRRWSWAWLLPLAVLAALVTLGVQASAERPIMLIVRFAEGHGLRPGDPVACKGVQVGEVCTVQLTPDAQSVEVHIALDRSAEPIAVEGSRLWVIRPEVSLRRVSGLDAIFGPRTIAIEPGPLGAARRLEFEGLADAPPLPDPTDGSLLLLLRAERRGSLGPGSPVTYRDIRVGQVLAYELAGDATAAELTVAIGPQYAALIRDNTRFFNTSGITADWGLFKGLDVRTDSLESVVTGAVGFATPNKPGARVGAGHTFDLASSPSSDWLGWDPAIPLRD
;
A
#
# COMPACT_ATOMS: atom_id res chain seq x y z
N MET A 1 -49.59 -88.88 42.16
CA MET A 1 -48.37 -88.81 41.33
C MET A 1 -48.67 -87.84 40.19
N THR A 2 -48.45 -86.53 40.35
CA THR A 2 -47.21 -85.78 40.00
C THR A 2 -46.91 -85.94 38.50
N ASP A 3 -46.88 -84.90 37.67
CA ASP A 3 -46.16 -83.64 37.83
C ASP A 3 -46.87 -82.48 37.10
N THR A 4 -46.88 -81.30 37.73
CA THR A 4 -47.12 -80.03 37.04
C THR A 4 -45.77 -79.44 36.65
N PRO A 5 -45.49 -79.16 35.36
CA PRO A 5 -44.21 -78.61 34.98
C PRO A 5 -44.08 -77.18 35.51
N ALA A 6 -42.97 -76.90 36.18
CA ALA A 6 -42.64 -75.59 36.73
C ALA A 6 -42.39 -74.57 35.61
N THR A 7 -43.07 -73.42 35.69
CA THR A 7 -42.88 -72.29 34.78
C THR A 7 -41.50 -71.66 34.99
N PRO A 8 -40.68 -71.45 33.93
CA PRO A 8 -39.39 -70.81 34.08
C PRO A 8 -39.55 -69.32 34.45
N ALA A 9 -38.86 -68.88 35.51
CA ALA A 9 -38.82 -67.49 35.92
C ALA A 9 -37.91 -66.68 34.97
N ALA A 10 -38.50 -65.70 34.28
CA ALA A 10 -37.79 -64.81 33.38
C ALA A 10 -36.86 -63.86 34.16
N ARG A 11 -35.54 -64.00 33.98
CA ARG A 11 -34.56 -63.02 34.46
C ARG A 11 -34.55 -61.80 33.53
N ILE A 12 -35.10 -60.69 34.02
CA ILE A 12 -35.04 -59.40 33.33
C ILE A 12 -33.63 -58.83 33.48
N ALA A 13 -32.80 -58.99 32.46
CA ALA A 13 -31.56 -58.22 32.36
C ALA A 13 -31.91 -56.75 32.06
N ARG A 14 -31.68 -55.86 33.04
CA ARG A 14 -31.82 -54.41 32.82
C ARG A 14 -30.79 -53.96 31.80
N PRO A 15 -31.17 -53.46 30.62
CA PRO A 15 -30.19 -53.01 29.67
C PRO A 15 -29.56 -51.71 30.19
N ARG A 16 -28.24 -51.73 30.42
CA ARG A 16 -27.43 -50.56 30.77
C ARG A 16 -27.34 -49.63 29.56
N ARG A 17 -28.44 -48.91 29.30
CA ARG A 17 -28.60 -47.97 28.19
C ARG A 17 -28.23 -46.57 28.63
N TRP A 18 -26.95 -46.33 28.87
CA TRP A 18 -26.45 -44.96 28.67
C TRP A 18 -26.16 -44.85 27.19
N SER A 19 -27.14 -44.32 26.47
CA SER A 19 -27.20 -44.28 25.03
C SER A 19 -26.12 -43.37 24.46
N TRP A 20 -24.89 -43.85 24.27
CA TRP A 20 -23.89 -43.20 23.41
C TRP A 20 -24.46 -42.89 22.01
N ALA A 21 -25.49 -43.62 21.60
CA ALA A 21 -26.29 -43.32 20.42
C ALA A 21 -26.88 -41.89 20.39
N TRP A 22 -27.05 -41.21 21.54
CA TRP A 22 -27.49 -39.80 21.60
C TRP A 22 -26.34 -38.78 21.52
N LEU A 23 -25.08 -39.21 21.72
CA LEU A 23 -23.92 -38.34 21.50
C LEU A 23 -23.73 -38.05 20.01
N LEU A 24 -24.06 -39.01 19.14
CA LEU A 24 -23.95 -38.86 17.70
C LEU A 24 -24.86 -37.74 17.14
N PRO A 25 -26.18 -37.68 17.41
CA PRO A 25 -27.02 -36.58 16.97
C PRO A 25 -26.63 -35.24 17.63
N LEU A 26 -26.17 -35.25 18.88
CA LEU A 26 -25.66 -34.03 19.54
C LEU A 26 -24.41 -33.49 18.85
N ALA A 27 -23.47 -34.37 18.47
CA ALA A 27 -22.26 -34.01 17.75
C ALA A 27 -22.58 -33.48 16.35
N VAL A 28 -23.54 -34.09 15.65
CA VAL A 28 -24.03 -33.59 14.35
C VAL A 28 -24.68 -32.21 14.50
N LEU A 29 -25.53 -32.02 15.52
CA LEU A 29 -26.14 -30.72 15.81
C LEU A 29 -25.06 -29.66 16.10
N ALA A 30 -24.05 -29.98 16.92
CA ALA A 30 -22.95 -29.08 17.22
C ALA A 30 -22.16 -28.71 15.96
N ALA A 31 -21.86 -29.68 15.08
CA ALA A 31 -21.19 -29.43 13.81
C ALA A 31 -22.02 -28.50 12.89
N LEU A 32 -23.34 -28.72 12.81
CA LEU A 32 -24.25 -27.85 12.05
C LEU A 32 -24.29 -26.43 12.61
N VAL A 33 -24.32 -26.28 13.93
CA VAL A 33 -24.26 -24.96 14.60
C VAL A 33 -22.93 -24.28 14.30
N THR A 34 -21.80 -24.98 14.41
CA THR A 34 -20.48 -24.39 14.11
C THR A 34 -20.34 -23.97 12.65
N LEU A 35 -20.82 -24.79 11.70
CA LEU A 35 -20.83 -24.45 10.28
C LEU A 35 -21.74 -23.26 9.99
N GLY A 36 -22.90 -23.17 10.67
CA GLY A 36 -23.79 -22.02 10.53
C GLY A 36 -23.18 -20.73 11.09
N VAL A 37 -22.44 -20.80 12.20
CA VAL A 37 -21.72 -19.66 12.78
C VAL A 37 -20.59 -19.23 11.85
N GLN A 38 -19.80 -20.16 11.31
CA GLN A 38 -18.72 -19.86 10.35
C GLN A 38 -19.27 -19.24 9.06
N ALA A 39 -20.32 -19.81 8.47
CA ALA A 39 -20.97 -19.25 7.29
C ALA A 39 -21.60 -17.87 7.53
N SER A 40 -22.03 -17.57 8.76
CA SER A 40 -22.52 -16.23 9.13
C SER A 40 -21.38 -15.26 9.43
N ALA A 41 -20.21 -15.78 9.81
CA ALA A 41 -19.02 -14.98 10.06
C ALA A 41 -18.45 -14.38 8.76
N GLU A 42 -18.62 -15.05 7.62
CA GLU A 42 -18.05 -14.68 6.31
C GLU A 42 -18.89 -13.68 5.49
N ARG A 43 -19.96 -13.11 6.05
CA ARG A 43 -20.80 -12.17 5.29
C ARG A 43 -20.03 -10.88 4.96
N PRO A 44 -19.95 -10.47 3.69
CA PRO A 44 -19.29 -9.24 3.29
C PRO A 44 -20.08 -8.01 3.75
N ILE A 45 -19.37 -6.90 3.90
CA ILE A 45 -19.91 -5.59 4.22
C ILE A 45 -20.06 -4.82 2.92
N MET A 46 -21.27 -4.33 2.64
CA MET A 46 -21.53 -3.54 1.44
C MET A 46 -21.14 -2.08 1.67
N LEU A 47 -20.24 -1.58 0.83
CA LEU A 47 -19.84 -0.18 0.75
C LEU A 47 -20.39 0.44 -0.54
N ILE A 48 -20.74 1.71 -0.48
CA ILE A 48 -21.13 2.50 -1.65
C ILE A 48 -20.06 3.57 -1.86
N VAL A 49 -19.48 3.62 -3.05
CA VAL A 49 -18.45 4.60 -3.40
C VAL A 49 -18.91 5.37 -4.63
N ARG A 50 -18.90 6.71 -4.54
CA ARG A 50 -19.25 7.59 -5.66
C ARG A 50 -18.00 8.14 -6.30
N PHE A 51 -17.76 7.79 -7.56
CA PHE A 51 -16.68 8.35 -8.36
C PHE A 51 -17.23 9.36 -9.37
N ALA A 52 -16.46 10.40 -9.70
CA ALA A 52 -16.83 11.31 -10.78
C ALA A 52 -16.85 10.59 -12.15
N GLU A 53 -15.95 9.64 -12.35
CA GLU A 53 -15.85 8.84 -13.57
C GLU A 53 -15.79 7.35 -13.23
N GLY A 54 -16.45 6.52 -14.04
CA GLY A 54 -16.47 5.07 -13.81
C GLY A 54 -15.14 4.38 -14.14
N HIS A 55 -14.20 5.08 -14.76
CA HIS A 55 -12.87 4.61 -15.14
C HIS A 55 -12.84 3.14 -15.57
N GLY A 56 -13.78 2.70 -16.41
CA GLY A 56 -13.86 1.31 -16.92
C GLY A 56 -13.94 0.20 -15.86
N LEU A 57 -14.31 0.50 -14.61
CA LEU A 57 -14.54 -0.46 -13.54
C LEU A 57 -15.65 -1.44 -13.94
N ARG A 58 -15.51 -2.70 -13.51
CA ARG A 58 -16.46 -3.78 -13.79
C ARG A 58 -16.76 -4.57 -12.52
N PRO A 59 -17.94 -5.20 -12.47
CA PRO A 59 -18.18 -6.26 -11.50
C PRO A 59 -17.05 -7.29 -11.54
N GLY A 60 -16.49 -7.60 -10.38
CA GLY A 60 -15.37 -8.52 -10.21
C GLY A 60 -13.99 -7.87 -10.06
N ASP A 61 -13.88 -6.55 -10.23
CA ASP A 61 -12.64 -5.83 -10.01
C ASP A 61 -12.24 -5.89 -8.51
N PRO A 62 -10.97 -6.20 -8.18
CA PRO A 62 -10.55 -6.37 -6.79
C PRO A 62 -10.42 -5.02 -6.07
N VAL A 63 -10.68 -5.05 -4.77
CA VAL A 63 -10.38 -3.94 -3.86
C VAL A 63 -9.19 -4.33 -3.00
N ALA A 64 -8.16 -3.48 -2.97
CA ALA A 64 -6.91 -3.79 -2.30
C ALA A 64 -6.50 -2.71 -1.29
N CYS A 65 -6.06 -3.14 -0.11
CA CYS A 65 -5.42 -2.31 0.90
C CYS A 65 -3.94 -2.68 0.97
N LYS A 66 -3.04 -1.73 0.72
CA LYS A 66 -1.58 -1.96 0.74
C LYS A 66 -1.13 -3.18 -0.10
N GLY A 67 -1.82 -3.44 -1.23
CA GLY A 67 -1.55 -4.56 -2.12
C GLY A 67 -2.19 -5.91 -1.72
N VAL A 68 -2.92 -5.96 -0.61
CA VAL A 68 -3.68 -7.15 -0.17
C VAL A 68 -5.13 -6.98 -0.60
N GLN A 69 -5.71 -7.98 -1.25
CA GLN A 69 -7.13 -7.99 -1.59
C GLN A 69 -7.98 -8.06 -0.32
N VAL A 70 -8.93 -7.13 -0.20
CA VAL A 70 -9.81 -6.93 0.95
C VAL A 70 -11.30 -6.88 0.56
N GLY A 71 -11.60 -7.06 -0.71
CA GLY A 71 -12.95 -7.04 -1.24
C GLY A 71 -13.00 -7.08 -2.77
N GLU A 72 -14.19 -6.88 -3.30
CA GLU A 72 -14.50 -6.98 -4.73
C GLU A 72 -15.65 -6.04 -5.11
N VAL A 73 -15.64 -5.54 -6.34
CA VAL A 73 -16.70 -4.72 -6.91
C VAL A 73 -17.90 -5.59 -7.27
N CYS A 74 -19.07 -5.30 -6.70
CA CYS A 74 -20.32 -6.00 -7.00
C CYS A 74 -21.02 -5.42 -8.23
N THR A 75 -21.24 -4.11 -8.25
CA THR A 75 -21.99 -3.42 -9.30
C THR A 75 -21.42 -2.02 -9.55
N VAL A 76 -21.56 -1.57 -10.79
CA VAL A 76 -21.17 -0.22 -11.23
C VAL A 76 -22.37 0.35 -11.96
N GLN A 77 -22.91 1.46 -11.46
CA GLN A 77 -24.10 2.10 -12.01
C GLN A 77 -23.86 3.61 -12.17
N LEU A 78 -24.35 4.18 -13.26
CA LEU A 78 -24.39 5.63 -13.41
C LEU A 78 -25.52 6.17 -12.53
N THR A 79 -25.27 7.27 -11.81
CA THR A 79 -26.33 7.91 -11.02
C THR A 79 -27.45 8.45 -11.93
N PRO A 80 -28.69 8.60 -11.42
CA PRO A 80 -29.82 9.02 -12.25
C PRO A 80 -29.66 10.37 -12.95
N ASP A 81 -28.81 11.25 -12.41
CA ASP A 81 -28.43 12.56 -12.95
C ASP A 81 -27.25 12.51 -13.94
N ALA A 82 -26.68 11.33 -14.18
CA ALA A 82 -25.53 11.09 -15.07
C ALA A 82 -24.25 11.88 -14.72
N GLN A 83 -24.16 12.43 -13.50
CA GLN A 83 -23.00 13.23 -13.06
C GLN A 83 -21.93 12.41 -12.35
N SER A 84 -22.27 11.22 -11.86
CA SER A 84 -21.35 10.38 -11.09
C SER A 84 -21.62 8.89 -11.31
N VAL A 85 -20.66 8.06 -10.93
CA VAL A 85 -20.78 6.60 -10.97
C VAL A 85 -20.81 6.07 -9.55
N GLU A 86 -21.88 5.37 -9.22
CA GLU A 86 -22.06 4.68 -7.95
C GLU A 86 -21.55 3.24 -8.09
N VAL A 87 -20.58 2.88 -7.26
CA VAL A 87 -19.93 1.57 -7.22
C VAL A 87 -20.25 0.90 -5.90
N HIS A 88 -20.85 -0.30 -5.97
CA HIS A 88 -21.12 -1.10 -4.78
C HIS A 88 -19.98 -2.11 -4.62
N ILE A 89 -19.38 -2.13 -3.44
CA ILE A 89 -18.23 -2.97 -3.11
C ILE A 89 -18.63 -3.93 -2.00
N ALA A 90 -18.35 -5.21 -2.18
CA ALA A 90 -18.36 -6.20 -1.10
C ALA A 90 -16.98 -6.20 -0.44
N LEU A 91 -16.89 -5.65 0.77
CA LEU A 91 -15.69 -5.69 1.59
C LEU A 91 -15.70 -6.93 2.48
N ASP A 92 -14.56 -7.58 2.61
CA ASP A 92 -14.39 -8.70 3.52
C ASP A 92 -14.59 -8.26 4.98
N ARG A 93 -15.12 -9.15 5.81
CA ARG A 93 -15.33 -8.85 7.24
C ARG A 93 -14.01 -8.59 7.98
N SER A 94 -12.92 -9.21 7.56
CA SER A 94 -11.57 -8.93 8.10
C SER A 94 -11.13 -7.49 7.86
N ALA A 95 -11.64 -6.85 6.81
CA ALA A 95 -11.36 -5.48 6.44
C ALA A 95 -12.38 -4.48 7.02
N GLU A 96 -13.37 -4.93 7.80
CA GLU A 96 -14.30 -4.08 8.54
C GLU A 96 -13.68 -2.84 9.23
N PRO A 97 -12.50 -2.93 9.88
CA PRO A 97 -11.89 -1.79 10.57
C PRO A 97 -11.37 -0.68 9.65
N ILE A 98 -11.24 -0.93 8.34
CA ILE A 98 -10.75 0.07 7.38
C ILE A 98 -11.90 0.89 6.76
N ALA A 99 -13.16 0.50 6.97
CA ALA A 99 -14.34 1.22 6.51
C ALA A 99 -14.78 2.28 7.53
N VAL A 100 -13.92 3.29 7.73
CA VAL A 100 -14.12 4.37 8.70
C VAL A 100 -14.13 5.74 8.03
N GLU A 101 -14.67 6.74 8.71
CA GLU A 101 -14.58 8.13 8.31
C GLU A 101 -13.11 8.55 8.08
N GLY A 102 -12.85 9.24 6.97
CA GLY A 102 -11.50 9.62 6.55
C GLY A 102 -10.77 8.58 5.70
N SER A 103 -11.37 7.41 5.43
CA SER A 103 -10.79 6.44 4.50
C SER A 103 -10.89 6.93 3.07
N ARG A 104 -9.81 6.79 2.32
CA ARG A 104 -9.67 7.33 0.95
C ARG A 104 -9.63 6.17 -0.04
N LEU A 105 -10.41 6.28 -1.10
CA LEU A 105 -10.48 5.25 -2.14
C LEU A 105 -10.19 5.87 -3.50
N TRP A 106 -9.42 5.18 -4.34
CA TRP A 106 -9.10 5.62 -5.70
C TRP A 106 -8.93 4.43 -6.64
N VAL A 107 -9.04 4.66 -7.94
CA VAL A 107 -8.84 3.63 -8.97
C VAL A 107 -7.38 3.59 -9.39
N ILE A 108 -6.71 2.45 -9.20
CA ILE A 108 -5.37 2.21 -9.74
C ILE A 108 -5.49 1.80 -11.21
N ARG A 109 -4.90 2.61 -12.09
CA ARG A 109 -4.76 2.31 -13.51
C ARG A 109 -3.41 1.65 -13.76
N PRO A 110 -3.34 0.43 -14.32
CA PRO A 110 -2.06 -0.12 -14.75
C PRO A 110 -1.51 0.72 -15.90
N GLU A 111 -0.33 1.33 -15.70
CA GLU A 111 0.38 2.03 -16.78
C GLU A 111 0.99 1.00 -17.73
N VAL A 112 0.43 0.87 -18.91
CA VAL A 112 0.95 -0.05 -19.94
C VAL A 112 1.97 0.71 -20.79
N SER A 113 3.24 0.39 -20.62
CA SER A 113 4.29 0.84 -21.56
C SER A 113 4.25 -0.04 -22.82
N LEU A 114 4.12 0.58 -24.00
CA LEU A 114 3.91 -0.08 -25.31
C LEU A 114 5.16 -0.80 -25.86
N ARG A 115 5.93 -1.52 -25.03
CA ARG A 115 7.24 -2.08 -25.40
C ARG A 115 7.24 -3.56 -25.80
N ARG A 116 6.09 -4.19 -26.06
CA ARG A 116 6.06 -5.57 -26.59
C ARG A 116 4.88 -5.78 -27.52
N VAL A 117 5.11 -5.59 -28.81
CA VAL A 117 4.22 -6.12 -29.84
C VAL A 117 4.74 -7.49 -30.23
N SER A 118 4.05 -8.54 -29.80
CA SER A 118 3.79 -9.74 -30.60
C SER A 118 2.92 -10.71 -29.81
N GLY A 119 1.62 -10.68 -30.14
CA GLY A 119 0.64 -11.68 -29.75
C GLY A 119 0.07 -11.53 -28.34
N LEU A 120 -1.27 -11.54 -28.28
CA LEU A 120 -2.14 -11.97 -27.16
C LEU A 120 -3.04 -10.88 -26.54
N ASP A 121 -4.33 -11.22 -26.51
CA ASP A 121 -5.55 -10.48 -26.14
C ASP A 121 -5.65 -9.92 -24.70
N ALA A 122 -4.55 -9.59 -24.02
CA ALA A 122 -4.58 -9.17 -22.61
C ALA A 122 -4.48 -7.64 -22.41
N ILE A 123 -5.24 -6.85 -23.19
CA ILE A 123 -5.27 -5.37 -23.10
C ILE A 123 -6.04 -4.86 -21.86
N PHE A 124 -6.63 -5.75 -21.07
CA PHE A 124 -7.50 -5.39 -19.94
C PHE A 124 -7.17 -6.21 -18.70
N GLY A 125 -6.03 -5.93 -18.06
CA GLY A 125 -5.85 -6.36 -16.65
C GLY A 125 -6.98 -5.78 -15.78
N PRO A 126 -7.43 -6.48 -14.73
CA PRO A 126 -8.50 -5.98 -13.85
C PRO A 126 -8.07 -4.64 -13.26
N ARG A 127 -9.01 -3.69 -13.22
CA ARG A 127 -8.75 -2.39 -12.57
C ARG A 127 -8.91 -2.62 -11.08
N THR A 128 -8.01 -2.08 -10.28
CA THR A 128 -8.04 -2.32 -8.83
C THR A 128 -8.44 -1.04 -8.13
N ILE A 129 -9.40 -1.12 -7.20
CA ILE A 129 -9.69 -0.01 -6.30
C ILE A 129 -8.74 -0.13 -5.11
N ALA A 130 -7.95 0.90 -4.86
CA ALA A 130 -7.16 0.98 -3.64
C ALA A 130 -7.94 1.67 -2.54
N ILE A 131 -7.76 1.18 -1.31
CA ILE A 131 -8.28 1.79 -0.09
C ILE A 131 -7.15 2.10 0.89
N GLU A 132 -7.15 3.33 1.38
CA GLU A 132 -6.31 3.80 2.48
C GLU A 132 -7.21 4.03 3.72
N PRO A 133 -6.92 3.37 4.86
CA PRO A 133 -7.72 3.49 6.08
C PRO A 133 -7.60 4.88 6.70
N GLY A 134 -8.72 5.40 7.21
CA GLY A 134 -8.75 6.63 8.01
C GLY A 134 -8.14 6.49 9.41
N PRO A 135 -8.21 7.56 10.23
CA PRO A 135 -7.64 7.58 11.59
C PRO A 135 -8.21 6.48 12.50
N LEU A 136 -7.36 5.94 13.37
CA LEU A 136 -7.77 4.95 14.37
C LEU A 136 -8.86 5.54 15.29
N GLY A 137 -9.98 4.81 15.43
CA GLY A 137 -11.10 5.21 16.28
C GLY A 137 -12.12 6.14 15.62
N ALA A 138 -11.97 6.45 14.32
CA ALA A 138 -12.97 7.18 13.57
C ALA A 138 -14.31 6.42 13.47
N ALA A 139 -15.40 7.17 13.31
CA ALA A 139 -16.74 6.59 13.20
C ALA A 139 -16.86 5.75 11.94
N ARG A 140 -17.64 4.67 12.02
CA ARG A 140 -17.81 3.76 10.90
C ARG A 140 -18.63 4.42 9.80
N ARG A 141 -18.21 4.26 8.54
CA ARG A 141 -18.88 4.84 7.37
C ARG A 141 -19.00 3.80 6.26
N LEU A 142 -20.14 3.77 5.58
CA LEU A 142 -20.42 2.84 4.46
C LEU A 142 -20.52 3.54 3.11
N GLU A 143 -20.60 4.88 3.12
CA GLU A 143 -20.69 5.70 1.92
C GLU A 143 -19.45 6.58 1.79
N PHE A 144 -18.75 6.47 0.66
CA PHE A 144 -17.50 7.17 0.41
C PHE A 144 -17.54 7.95 -0.90
N GLU A 145 -16.77 9.02 -0.95
CA GLU A 145 -16.45 9.70 -2.20
C GLU A 145 -15.10 9.16 -2.69
N GLY A 146 -15.08 8.69 -3.93
CA GLY A 146 -13.89 8.19 -4.59
C GLY A 146 -13.05 9.32 -5.16
N LEU A 147 -11.74 9.26 -4.92
CA LEU A 147 -10.76 10.16 -5.48
C LEU A 147 -10.44 9.77 -6.93
N ALA A 148 -10.22 10.77 -7.78
CA ALA A 148 -9.85 10.57 -9.19
C ALA A 148 -8.43 9.99 -9.34
N ASP A 149 -7.50 10.47 -8.52
CA ASP A 149 -6.10 10.03 -8.51
C ASP A 149 -5.68 9.58 -7.11
N ALA A 150 -4.61 8.78 -7.06
CA ALA A 150 -4.02 8.35 -5.80
C ALA A 150 -3.66 9.55 -4.94
N PRO A 151 -3.99 9.55 -3.63
CA PRO A 151 -3.50 10.58 -2.74
C PRO A 151 -1.96 10.59 -2.80
N PRO A 152 -1.31 11.77 -2.69
CA PRO A 152 0.13 11.81 -2.55
C PRO A 152 0.55 10.90 -1.39
N LEU A 153 1.65 10.17 -1.60
CA LEU A 153 2.27 9.19 -0.71
C LEU A 153 2.31 9.67 0.77
N PRO A 154 2.35 8.73 1.73
CA PRO A 154 1.60 8.73 2.98
C PRO A 154 1.66 10.00 3.81
N ASP A 155 0.55 10.24 4.51
CA ASP A 155 0.31 11.32 5.46
C ASP A 155 1.53 11.56 6.38
N PRO A 156 1.98 12.82 6.56
CA PRO A 156 3.08 13.18 7.46
C PRO A 156 2.83 12.88 8.95
N THR A 157 1.70 12.24 9.28
CA THR A 157 1.30 11.83 10.63
C THR A 157 2.18 10.71 11.20
N ASP A 158 3.05 10.07 10.39
CA ASP A 158 4.07 9.11 10.87
C ASP A 158 5.29 9.79 11.54
N GLY A 159 5.21 11.08 11.86
CA GLY A 159 6.30 11.84 12.48
C GLY A 159 7.50 12.07 11.55
N SER A 160 7.31 11.90 10.24
CA SER A 160 8.34 12.14 9.23
C SER A 160 8.76 13.61 9.20
N LEU A 161 10.05 13.85 9.02
CA LEU A 161 10.58 15.20 8.81
C LEU A 161 10.27 15.64 7.38
N LEU A 162 9.37 16.60 7.23
CA LEU A 162 9.04 17.21 5.95
C LEU A 162 10.03 18.32 5.59
N LEU A 163 10.55 18.27 4.38
CA LEU A 163 11.50 19.25 3.84
C LEU A 163 11.03 19.75 2.47
N LEU A 164 11.39 20.98 2.11
CA LEU A 164 11.20 21.51 0.77
C LEU A 164 12.53 21.53 0.05
N LEU A 165 12.59 20.96 -1.16
CA LEU A 165 13.76 21.03 -2.01
C LEU A 165 13.48 21.94 -3.20
N ARG A 166 14.29 22.99 -3.39
CA ARG A 166 14.20 23.91 -4.52
C ARG A 166 15.16 23.44 -5.62
N ALA A 167 14.62 23.16 -6.80
CA ALA A 167 15.39 22.74 -7.97
C ALA A 167 15.13 23.70 -9.13
N GLU A 168 16.15 23.99 -9.94
CA GLU A 168 15.95 24.78 -11.18
C GLU A 168 14.91 24.14 -12.10
N ARG A 169 14.91 22.82 -12.18
CA ARG A 169 13.97 22.01 -12.97
C ARG A 169 13.68 20.70 -12.24
N ARG A 170 12.45 20.19 -12.37
CA ARG A 170 12.04 18.91 -11.80
C ARG A 170 12.89 17.72 -12.30
N GLY A 171 13.24 17.71 -13.59
CA GLY A 171 13.92 16.59 -14.22
C GLY A 171 13.09 15.29 -14.14
N SER A 172 13.77 14.18 -13.86
CA SER A 172 13.24 12.81 -13.68
C SER A 172 12.67 12.53 -12.29
N LEU A 173 12.59 13.53 -11.42
CA LEU A 173 12.09 13.39 -10.06
C LEU A 173 10.56 13.51 -10.06
N GLY A 174 9.88 12.63 -9.32
CA GLY A 174 8.43 12.64 -9.19
C GLY A 174 7.98 12.02 -7.87
N PRO A 175 6.68 12.04 -7.56
CA PRO A 175 6.13 11.36 -6.40
C PRO A 175 6.60 9.89 -6.36
N GLY A 176 7.12 9.46 -5.22
CA GLY A 176 7.70 8.12 -5.04
C GLY A 176 9.19 7.99 -5.38
N SER A 177 9.81 9.00 -5.99
CA SER A 177 11.27 9.06 -6.15
C SER A 177 11.96 8.86 -4.79
N PRO A 178 12.93 7.95 -4.67
CA PRO A 178 13.54 7.65 -3.38
C PRO A 178 14.50 8.78 -2.97
N VAL A 179 14.50 9.07 -1.67
CA VAL A 179 15.54 9.91 -1.04
C VAL A 179 16.50 9.02 -0.28
N THR A 180 17.78 9.18 -0.57
CA THR A 180 18.84 8.25 -0.20
C THR A 180 19.98 8.93 0.54
N TYR A 181 20.52 8.22 1.52
CA TYR A 181 21.78 8.55 2.20
C TYR A 181 22.70 7.34 2.09
N ARG A 182 23.86 7.51 1.45
CA ARG A 182 24.80 6.40 1.17
C ARG A 182 24.09 5.20 0.50
N ASP A 183 23.30 5.47 -0.53
CA ASP A 183 22.49 4.49 -1.29
C ASP A 183 21.41 3.75 -0.47
N ILE A 184 21.22 4.09 0.80
CA ILE A 184 20.13 3.57 1.63
C ILE A 184 18.93 4.50 1.50
N ARG A 185 17.76 3.95 1.17
CA ARG A 185 16.50 4.71 1.15
C ARG A 185 16.11 5.12 2.55
N VAL A 186 16.05 6.43 2.78
CA VAL A 186 15.68 7.04 4.07
C VAL A 186 14.42 7.90 3.97
N GLY A 187 13.92 8.13 2.76
CA GLY A 187 12.73 8.93 2.52
C GLY A 187 12.24 8.82 1.08
N GLN A 188 11.34 9.72 0.69
CA GLN A 188 10.81 9.82 -0.65
C GLN A 188 10.23 11.21 -0.96
N VAL A 189 10.14 11.53 -2.24
CA VAL A 189 9.41 12.70 -2.74
C VAL A 189 7.91 12.42 -2.63
N LEU A 190 7.17 13.33 -2.00
CA LEU A 190 5.72 13.26 -1.84
C LEU A 190 4.99 13.96 -2.97
N ALA A 191 5.42 15.19 -3.27
CA ALA A 191 4.77 16.07 -4.24
C ALA A 191 5.79 17.02 -4.85
N TYR A 192 5.39 17.68 -5.94
CA TYR A 192 6.12 18.80 -6.50
C TYR A 192 5.13 19.87 -6.97
N GLU A 193 5.55 21.11 -6.87
CA GLU A 193 4.80 22.27 -7.34
C GLU A 193 5.75 23.24 -8.04
N LEU A 194 5.20 24.16 -8.82
CA LEU A 194 5.95 25.29 -9.34
C LEU A 194 6.04 26.33 -8.22
N ALA A 195 7.24 26.84 -7.93
CA ALA A 195 7.43 27.92 -6.97
C ALA A 195 6.51 29.11 -7.29
N GLY A 196 6.07 29.86 -6.28
CA GLY A 196 5.13 30.97 -6.48
C GLY A 196 5.64 32.08 -7.41
N ASP A 197 6.96 32.16 -7.62
CA ASP A 197 7.62 33.08 -8.56
C ASP A 197 7.88 32.47 -9.95
N ALA A 198 7.45 31.23 -10.18
CA ALA A 198 7.67 30.42 -11.39
C ALA A 198 9.13 30.18 -11.78
N THR A 199 10.10 30.43 -10.88
CA THR A 199 11.53 30.32 -11.19
C THR A 199 12.12 28.94 -10.89
N ALA A 200 11.45 28.13 -10.08
CA ALA A 200 11.96 26.85 -9.61
C ALA A 200 10.83 25.83 -9.43
N ALA A 201 11.19 24.55 -9.45
CA ALA A 201 10.35 23.47 -8.95
C ALA A 201 10.60 23.30 -7.45
N GLU A 202 9.54 23.27 -6.66
CA GLU A 202 9.60 22.95 -5.23
C GLU A 202 9.13 21.51 -5.04
N LEU A 203 9.96 20.68 -4.43
CA LEU A 203 9.64 19.29 -4.13
C LEU A 203 9.44 19.11 -2.64
N THR A 204 8.29 18.56 -2.25
CA THR A 204 8.02 18.18 -0.86
C THR A 204 8.58 16.79 -0.63
N VAL A 205 9.49 16.65 0.32
CA VAL A 205 10.17 15.40 0.66
C VAL A 205 9.86 15.00 2.09
N ALA A 206 9.58 13.71 2.30
CA ALA A 206 9.45 13.12 3.63
C ALA A 206 10.67 12.25 3.94
N ILE A 207 11.32 12.54 5.07
CA ILE A 207 12.38 11.72 5.67
C ILE A 207 11.80 10.95 6.84
N GLY A 208 12.06 9.64 6.91
CA GLY A 208 11.58 8.80 8.01
C GLY A 208 12.05 9.30 9.38
N PRO A 209 11.23 9.22 10.45
CA PRO A 209 11.56 9.77 11.77
C PRO A 209 12.88 9.23 12.33
N GLN A 210 13.19 7.96 12.09
CA GLN A 210 14.44 7.30 12.49
C GLN A 210 15.69 7.87 11.79
N TYR A 211 15.52 8.63 10.71
CA TYR A 211 16.61 9.22 9.93
C TYR A 211 16.64 10.75 10.02
N ALA A 212 15.67 11.38 10.70
CA ALA A 212 15.58 12.83 10.83
C ALA A 212 16.87 13.46 11.41
N ALA A 213 17.58 12.73 12.29
CA ALA A 213 18.85 13.18 12.88
C ALA A 213 19.99 13.39 11.86
N LEU A 214 19.90 12.77 10.67
CA LEU A 214 20.87 12.94 9.58
C LEU A 214 20.78 14.33 8.95
N ILE A 215 19.60 14.94 8.98
CA ILE A 215 19.37 16.23 8.31
C ILE A 215 19.83 17.37 9.20
N ARG A 216 20.77 18.14 8.66
CA ARG A 216 21.36 19.35 9.26
C ARG A 216 21.21 20.54 8.34
N ASP A 217 21.29 21.74 8.90
CA ASP A 217 21.24 23.02 8.16
C ASP A 217 22.28 23.11 7.02
N ASN A 218 23.42 22.43 7.17
CA ASN A 218 24.50 22.37 6.20
C ASN A 218 24.47 21.11 5.33
N THR A 219 23.37 20.35 5.34
CA THR A 219 23.15 19.21 4.44
C THR A 219 23.03 19.71 3.00
N ARG A 220 23.51 18.90 2.06
CA ARG A 220 23.45 19.18 0.62
C ARG A 220 22.71 18.05 -0.07
N PHE A 221 21.67 18.41 -0.81
CA PHE A 221 20.88 17.50 -1.61
C PHE A 221 21.34 17.58 -3.06
N PHE A 222 21.35 16.45 -3.75
CA PHE A 222 21.72 16.35 -5.14
C PHE A 222 20.87 15.31 -5.88
N ASN A 223 20.66 15.55 -7.16
CA ASN A 223 20.05 14.57 -8.05
C ASN A 223 21.08 13.49 -8.42
N THR A 224 20.72 12.22 -8.27
CA THR A 224 21.56 11.06 -8.65
C THR A 224 21.21 10.50 -10.03
N SER A 225 20.23 11.09 -10.70
CA SER A 225 19.85 10.73 -12.08
C SER A 225 20.98 11.11 -13.04
N GLY A 226 21.72 10.13 -13.56
CA GLY A 226 22.75 10.34 -14.59
C GLY A 226 24.14 9.77 -14.30
N ILE A 227 24.37 9.11 -13.16
CA ILE A 227 25.69 8.59 -12.76
C ILE A 227 26.04 7.23 -13.43
N THR A 228 25.58 6.96 -14.67
CA THR A 228 25.81 5.64 -15.32
C THR A 228 26.91 5.63 -16.39
N ALA A 229 27.66 6.71 -16.57
CA ALA A 229 28.58 6.80 -17.71
C ALA A 229 29.99 7.27 -17.33
N ASP A 230 30.69 6.59 -16.42
CA ASP A 230 32.16 6.78 -16.29
C ASP A 230 32.96 5.53 -15.90
N TRP A 231 32.33 4.35 -15.79
CA TRP A 231 33.01 3.12 -15.40
C TRP A 231 33.10 2.16 -16.59
N GLY A 232 33.96 2.42 -17.57
CA GLY A 232 34.23 1.39 -18.60
C GLY A 232 34.93 1.75 -19.91
N LEU A 233 35.39 2.99 -20.15
CA LEU A 233 35.92 3.36 -21.48
C LEU A 233 37.41 3.08 -21.74
N PHE A 234 38.11 2.33 -20.88
CA PHE A 234 39.47 1.87 -21.21
C PHE A 234 39.67 0.37 -20.97
N LYS A 235 39.73 -0.33 -22.13
CA LYS A 235 40.31 -1.66 -22.41
C LYS A 235 39.44 -2.89 -22.17
N GLY A 236 38.72 -3.24 -23.24
CA GLY A 236 38.72 -4.60 -23.77
C GLY A 236 37.73 -5.55 -23.14
N LEU A 237 36.47 -5.48 -23.56
CA LEU A 237 35.54 -6.59 -23.42
C LEU A 237 34.44 -6.48 -24.47
N ASP A 238 34.10 -7.62 -25.08
CA ASP A 238 33.04 -7.82 -26.06
C ASP A 238 31.70 -7.29 -25.52
N VAL A 239 31.25 -6.13 -26.03
CA VAL A 239 30.06 -5.44 -25.51
C VAL A 239 28.83 -6.01 -26.21
N ARG A 240 28.24 -7.04 -25.61
CA ARG A 240 26.80 -7.26 -25.73
C ARG A 240 26.08 -6.04 -25.19
N THR A 241 25.38 -5.32 -26.06
CA THR A 241 24.60 -4.11 -25.79
C THR A 241 23.30 -4.39 -25.01
N ASP A 242 23.34 -5.29 -24.03
CA ASP A 242 22.18 -5.72 -23.23
C ASP A 242 22.07 -4.97 -21.88
N SER A 243 22.61 -3.77 -21.76
CA SER A 243 22.60 -3.03 -20.48
C SER A 243 22.44 -1.52 -20.65
N LEU A 244 21.44 -1.11 -21.43
CA LEU A 244 20.96 0.28 -21.46
C LEU A 244 19.52 0.43 -20.91
N GLU A 245 19.05 -0.55 -20.13
CA GLU A 245 17.64 -0.61 -19.70
C GLU A 245 17.42 -0.32 -18.20
N SER A 246 18.46 0.03 -17.42
CA SER A 246 18.33 0.22 -15.96
C SER A 246 18.42 1.68 -15.47
N VAL A 247 18.39 2.66 -16.36
CA VAL A 247 18.38 4.09 -15.98
C VAL A 247 16.94 4.59 -16.10
N VAL A 248 16.54 5.55 -15.27
CA VAL A 248 15.26 6.32 -15.32
C VAL A 248 14.24 5.97 -14.22
N THR A 249 14.68 5.91 -12.97
CA THR A 249 13.85 6.49 -11.90
C THR A 249 14.74 7.46 -11.16
N GLY A 250 14.41 8.74 -11.22
CA GLY A 250 15.25 9.75 -10.59
C GLY A 250 15.23 9.60 -9.08
N ALA A 251 16.40 9.72 -8.46
CA ALA A 251 16.57 9.64 -7.02
C ALA A 251 17.26 10.90 -6.49
N VAL A 252 16.97 11.21 -5.23
CA VAL A 252 17.60 12.31 -4.50
C VAL A 252 18.60 11.71 -3.54
N GLY A 253 19.87 12.07 -3.68
CA GLY A 253 20.90 11.81 -2.69
C GLY A 253 21.09 13.01 -1.78
N PHE A 254 21.57 12.79 -0.56
CA PHE A 254 22.12 13.88 0.24
C PHE A 254 23.37 13.47 1.00
N ALA A 255 24.17 14.47 1.34
CA ALA A 255 25.36 14.33 2.15
C ALA A 255 25.42 15.45 3.18
N THR A 256 25.95 15.12 4.36
CA THR A 256 26.15 16.07 5.46
C THR A 256 27.66 16.22 5.69
N PRO A 257 28.18 17.45 5.85
CA PRO A 257 29.61 17.66 6.10
C PRO A 257 30.12 16.94 7.35
N ASN A 258 31.42 16.62 7.37
CA ASN A 258 32.14 16.02 8.51
C ASN A 258 31.95 16.76 9.84
N LYS A 259 31.68 18.07 9.77
CA LYS A 259 31.22 18.88 10.89
C LYS A 259 29.72 19.15 10.72
N PRO A 260 28.83 18.32 11.31
CA PRO A 260 27.40 18.52 11.21
C PRO A 260 27.01 19.84 11.88
N GLY A 261 26.10 20.60 11.24
CA GLY A 261 25.54 21.80 11.84
C GLY A 261 24.34 21.50 12.74
N ALA A 262 23.44 22.48 12.89
CA ALA A 262 22.25 22.34 13.73
C ALA A 262 21.23 21.38 13.09
N ARG A 263 20.40 20.73 13.93
CA ARG A 263 19.24 19.98 13.44
C ARG A 263 18.21 20.97 12.87
N VAL A 264 17.57 20.59 11.78
CA VAL A 264 16.49 21.39 11.17
C VAL A 264 15.12 20.84 11.56
N GLY A 265 14.12 21.73 11.58
CA GLY A 265 12.72 21.39 11.77
C GLY A 265 12.00 21.12 10.44
N ALA A 266 10.73 20.73 10.56
CA ALA A 266 9.86 20.56 9.40
C ALA A 266 9.68 21.88 8.63
N GLY A 267 9.56 21.78 7.30
CA GLY A 267 9.40 22.92 6.40
C GLY A 267 10.70 23.65 6.06
N HIS A 268 11.86 23.15 6.51
CA HIS A 268 13.14 23.74 6.10
C HIS A 268 13.38 23.54 4.61
N THR A 269 13.82 24.60 3.94
CA THR A 269 14.09 24.60 2.50
C THR A 269 15.57 24.37 2.22
N PHE A 270 15.87 23.46 1.31
CA PHE A 270 17.22 23.20 0.79
C PHE A 270 17.26 23.37 -0.72
N ASP A 271 18.42 23.76 -1.24
CA ASP A 271 18.66 23.73 -2.68
C ASP A 271 19.04 22.32 -3.13
N LEU A 272 18.45 21.88 -4.24
CA LEU A 272 18.75 20.62 -4.90
C LEU A 272 19.74 20.85 -6.04
N ALA A 273 20.97 20.37 -5.85
CA ALA A 273 21.98 20.40 -6.91
C ALA A 273 21.66 19.38 -8.02
N SER A 274 22.05 19.70 -9.25
CA SER A 274 21.88 18.82 -10.40
C SER A 274 22.79 17.59 -10.38
N SER A 275 23.92 17.68 -9.69
CA SER A 275 24.89 16.58 -9.51
C SER A 275 25.60 16.71 -8.14
N PRO A 276 26.15 15.60 -7.60
CA PRO A 276 27.00 15.68 -6.43
C PRO A 276 28.32 16.40 -6.74
N SER A 277 28.79 17.25 -5.82
CA SER A 277 30.17 17.74 -5.88
C SER A 277 31.15 16.66 -5.41
N SER A 278 32.41 16.72 -5.87
CA SER A 278 33.48 15.81 -5.45
C SER A 278 33.68 15.80 -3.93
N ASP A 279 33.49 16.95 -3.29
CA ASP A 279 33.75 17.13 -1.86
C ASP A 279 32.70 16.40 -1.01
N TRP A 280 31.45 16.35 -1.49
CA TRP A 280 30.33 15.72 -0.77
C TRP A 280 30.49 14.20 -0.66
N LEU A 281 31.10 13.57 -1.68
CA LEU A 281 31.38 12.13 -1.68
C LEU A 281 32.41 11.72 -0.62
N GLY A 282 33.28 12.65 -0.20
CA GLY A 282 34.30 12.42 0.82
C GLY A 282 33.82 12.66 2.26
N TRP A 283 32.55 13.03 2.47
CA TRP A 283 32.04 13.32 3.81
C TRP A 283 31.58 12.05 4.54
N ASP A 284 32.15 11.82 5.73
CA ASP A 284 31.84 10.72 6.63
C ASP A 284 31.58 11.20 8.07
N PRO A 285 30.50 11.97 8.32
CA PRO A 285 30.19 12.43 9.67
C PRO A 285 29.63 11.29 10.55
N ALA A 286 30.09 11.24 11.80
CA ALA A 286 29.51 10.37 12.81
C ALA A 286 28.26 11.02 13.44
N ILE A 287 27.08 10.74 12.87
CA ILE A 287 25.79 11.24 13.37
C ILE A 287 25.01 10.09 14.02
N PRO A 288 24.70 10.16 15.33
CA PRO A 288 23.88 9.15 15.99
C PRO A 288 22.43 9.24 15.48
N LEU A 289 21.85 8.09 15.11
CA LEU A 289 20.45 7.95 14.68
C LEU A 289 19.47 7.75 15.84
N ARG A 290 20.00 7.42 17.02
CA ARG A 290 19.27 7.28 18.28
C ARG A 290 20.04 8.04 19.34
N ASP A 291 19.32 8.82 20.15
CA ASP A 291 19.88 9.37 21.38
C ASP A 291 20.10 8.25 22.43
#